data_AF-A0A8S1KNF8-F1
#
_entry.id   AF-A0A8S1KNF8-F1
#
_cell.length_a   1.000
_cell.length_b   1.000
_cell.length_c   1.000
_cell.angle_alpha   90.00
_cell.angle_beta   90.00
_cell.angle_gamma   90.00
#
_symmetry.space_group_name_H-M   'P 1'
#
loop_
_entity.id
_entity.type
_entity.pdbx_description
1 polymer ?
#
loop_
_entity_poly.entity_id
_entity_poly.type
_entity_poly.pdbx_seq_one_letter_code
_entity_poly.pdbx_strand_id
1 'polypeptide(L)'
;MAALSTLRFIGKFIFSHSNYKDPKYGQLLHPLLCFLISSFSYMYGSIRLENKSLDRIEDFQESQTTRNIIAIGFIFYVMLIIFARFGQAKFTIFYELMWACNLSLFSSAYAFWKNKPLILAASMILVSIDQVLWYVDLLAFFLFKTWPIGVAKYLTWPSTTKLRLLTSFHHIFYLPICLYFLRNQKGIPITAWQISIGMGSILTIVSRLLTPKSILLKGQKEEIYLNLNLSRQLWKDIPFKILTIADDKPWYIALPFSSLMWNSGNYILGYELLNRILKYLNQSQIQ
;
A
#
# COMPACT_ATOMS: atom_id res chain seq x y z
N MET A 1 -2.34 34.60 -18.40
CA MET A 1 -3.70 34.16 -18.02
C MET A 1 -3.98 32.70 -18.36
N ALA A 2 -3.61 32.19 -19.54
CA ALA A 2 -3.86 30.79 -19.94
C ALA A 2 -3.32 29.71 -18.97
N ALA A 3 -2.13 29.91 -18.38
CA ALA A 3 -1.57 28.94 -17.42
C ALA A 3 -2.40 28.82 -16.12
N LEU A 4 -2.91 29.95 -15.59
CA LEU A 4 -3.74 29.98 -14.39
C LEU A 4 -5.12 29.32 -14.63
N SER A 5 -5.71 29.50 -15.81
CA SER A 5 -6.97 28.82 -16.18
C SER A 5 -6.75 27.31 -16.31
N THR A 6 -5.64 26.87 -16.91
CA THR A 6 -5.31 25.45 -17.03
C THR A 6 -5.09 24.81 -15.66
N LEU A 7 -4.37 25.48 -14.74
CA LEU A 7 -4.18 25.00 -13.38
C LEU A 7 -5.48 24.91 -12.57
N ARG A 8 -6.38 25.91 -12.70
CA ARG A 8 -7.71 25.86 -12.07
C ARG A 8 -8.56 24.71 -12.62
N PHE A 9 -8.51 24.49 -13.94
CA PHE A 9 -9.21 23.37 -14.57
C PHE A 9 -8.68 22.03 -14.07
N ILE A 10 -7.36 21.83 -14.06
CA ILE A 10 -6.71 20.60 -13.56
C ILE A 10 -7.09 20.39 -12.08
N GLY A 11 -7.02 21.44 -11.25
CA GLY A 11 -7.42 21.36 -9.85
C GLY A 11 -8.88 20.94 -9.70
N LYS A 12 -9.82 21.60 -10.39
CA LYS A 12 -11.24 21.24 -10.31
C LYS A 12 -11.51 19.82 -10.84
N PHE A 13 -10.82 19.44 -11.93
CA PHE A 13 -10.95 18.12 -12.54
C PHE A 13 -10.47 17.00 -11.61
N ILE A 14 -9.36 17.21 -10.89
CA ILE A 14 -8.76 16.22 -10.00
C ILE A 14 -9.48 16.19 -8.64
N PHE A 15 -9.83 17.34 -8.07
CA PHE A 15 -10.28 17.46 -6.68
C PHE A 15 -11.82 17.49 -6.49
N SER A 16 -12.63 17.47 -7.57
CA SER A 16 -14.09 17.38 -7.43
C SER A 16 -14.56 15.92 -7.31
N HIS A 17 -14.94 15.49 -6.10
CA HIS A 17 -15.46 14.13 -5.84
C HIS A 17 -16.93 14.08 -5.44
N SER A 18 -17.69 15.14 -5.73
CA SER A 18 -19.08 15.26 -5.28
C SER A 18 -20.05 14.33 -6.02
N ASN A 19 -19.69 13.85 -7.21
CA ASN A 19 -20.53 12.95 -8.01
C ASN A 19 -19.77 11.68 -8.36
N TYR A 20 -20.14 10.54 -7.77
CA TYR A 20 -19.56 9.22 -8.03
C TYR A 20 -19.84 8.68 -9.45
N LYS A 21 -20.77 9.30 -10.18
CA LYS A 21 -21.13 8.98 -11.57
C LYS A 21 -20.39 9.84 -12.59
N ASP A 22 -19.41 10.65 -12.17
CA ASP A 22 -18.66 11.50 -13.08
C ASP A 22 -17.96 10.66 -14.17
N PRO A 23 -18.21 10.92 -15.47
CA PRO A 23 -17.62 10.15 -16.56
C PRO A 23 -16.09 10.10 -16.54
N LYS A 24 -15.42 11.09 -15.93
CA LYS A 24 -13.95 11.14 -15.87
C LYS A 24 -13.33 9.91 -15.21
N TYR A 25 -14.04 9.28 -14.27
CA TYR A 25 -13.51 8.10 -13.56
C TYR A 25 -13.40 6.87 -14.44
N GLY A 26 -14.15 6.81 -15.54
CA GLY A 26 -14.07 5.77 -16.56
C GLY A 26 -13.12 6.09 -17.71
N GLN A 27 -12.47 7.24 -17.71
CA GLN A 27 -11.53 7.67 -18.74
C GLN A 27 -10.10 7.51 -18.27
N LEU A 28 -9.15 7.24 -19.18
CA LEU A 28 -7.74 6.99 -18.85
C LEU A 28 -7.10 8.11 -18.02
N LEU A 29 -7.37 9.36 -18.39
CA LEU A 29 -6.62 10.51 -17.90
C LEU A 29 -6.70 10.68 -16.38
N HIS A 30 -7.90 10.59 -15.79
CA HIS A 30 -8.08 10.87 -14.36
C HIS A 30 -7.44 9.79 -13.46
N PRO A 31 -7.73 8.48 -13.60
CA PRO A 31 -7.07 7.43 -12.83
C PRO A 31 -5.54 7.44 -13.00
N LEU A 32 -5.04 7.65 -14.23
CA LEU A 32 -3.60 7.72 -14.49
C LEU A 32 -2.94 8.90 -13.76
N LEU A 33 -3.53 10.10 -13.83
CA LEU A 33 -3.01 11.26 -13.09
C LEU A 33 -3.06 11.03 -11.58
N CYS A 34 -4.12 10.41 -11.05
CA CYS A 34 -4.21 10.06 -9.63
C CYS A 34 -3.07 9.13 -9.22
N PHE A 35 -2.81 8.09 -10.02
CA PHE A 35 -1.72 7.15 -9.79
C PHE A 35 -0.35 7.82 -9.86
N LEU A 36 -0.09 8.64 -10.88
CA LEU A 36 1.20 9.32 -11.04
C LEU A 36 1.47 10.30 -9.89
N ILE A 37 0.48 11.12 -9.51
CA ILE A 37 0.61 12.05 -8.37
C ILE A 37 0.84 11.27 -7.08
N SER A 38 0.06 10.21 -6.83
CA SER A 38 0.23 9.37 -5.64
C SER A 38 1.60 8.72 -5.58
N SER A 39 2.05 8.13 -6.68
CA SER A 39 3.36 7.47 -6.77
C SER A 39 4.49 8.47 -6.55
N PHE A 40 4.42 9.64 -7.20
CA PHE A 40 5.42 10.68 -7.06
C PHE A 40 5.46 11.24 -5.63
N SER A 41 4.30 11.61 -5.05
CA SER A 41 4.24 12.13 -3.68
C SER A 41 4.74 11.11 -2.66
N TYR A 42 4.38 9.83 -2.83
CA TYR A 42 4.83 8.74 -1.97
C TYR A 42 6.35 8.51 -2.06
N MET A 43 6.90 8.42 -3.28
CA MET A 43 8.33 8.22 -3.50
C MET A 43 9.16 9.42 -3.06
N TYR A 44 8.76 10.63 -3.45
CA TYR A 44 9.44 11.85 -3.04
C TYR A 44 9.40 12.04 -1.52
N GLY A 45 8.24 11.78 -0.90
CA GLY A 45 8.05 11.86 0.54
C GLY A 45 8.94 10.88 1.30
N SER A 46 8.94 9.60 0.92
CA SER A 46 9.79 8.57 1.55
C SER A 46 11.28 8.91 1.46
N ILE A 47 11.76 9.34 0.29
CA ILE A 47 13.15 9.77 0.09
C ILE A 47 13.48 11.00 0.95
N ARG A 48 12.58 11.99 1.03
CA ARG A 48 12.81 13.19 1.84
C ARG A 48 12.81 12.89 3.34
N LEU A 49 11.96 11.97 3.80
CA LEU A 49 11.91 11.54 5.19
C LEU A 49 13.18 10.74 5.56
N GLU A 50 13.62 9.83 4.69
CA GLU A 50 14.85 9.07 4.90
C GLU A 50 16.09 9.96 4.95
N ASN A 51 16.25 10.90 4.02
CA ASN A 51 17.40 11.82 4.01
C ASN A 51 17.47 12.75 5.24
N LYS A 52 16.35 12.92 5.97
CA LYS A 52 16.30 13.69 7.23
C LYS A 52 16.51 12.82 8.47
N SER A 53 16.48 11.49 8.32
CA SER A 53 16.71 10.56 9.43
C SER A 53 18.17 10.62 9.85
N LEU A 54 18.41 10.66 11.17
CA LEU A 54 19.75 10.53 11.74
C LEU A 54 20.18 9.06 11.84
N ASP A 55 19.21 8.16 12.00
CA ASP A 55 19.47 6.73 12.06
C ASP A 55 19.80 6.18 10.68
N ARG A 56 20.68 5.19 10.66
CA ARG A 56 21.01 4.40 9.47
C ARG A 56 20.83 2.92 9.78
N ILE A 57 20.36 2.20 8.77
CA ILE A 57 20.44 0.74 8.72
C ILE A 57 21.69 0.41 7.91
N GLU A 58 22.45 -0.61 8.30
CA GLU A 58 23.60 -1.06 7.52
C GLU A 58 23.14 -1.43 6.11
N ASP A 59 23.96 -1.10 5.12
CA ASP A 59 23.72 -1.43 3.73
C ASP A 59 23.43 -2.93 3.53
N PHE A 60 22.68 -3.27 2.48
CA PHE A 60 22.41 -4.67 2.17
C PHE A 60 23.73 -5.43 1.90
N GLN A 61 23.84 -6.62 2.49
CA GLN A 61 25.03 -7.47 2.32
C GLN A 61 25.04 -8.20 0.98
N GLU A 62 23.88 -8.37 0.35
CA GLU A 62 23.75 -9.00 -0.98
C GLU A 62 24.43 -8.15 -2.05
N SER A 63 24.94 -8.80 -3.10
CA SER A 63 25.51 -8.10 -4.25
C SER A 63 24.51 -7.14 -4.92
N GLN A 64 25.02 -6.07 -5.54
CA GLN A 64 24.18 -5.16 -6.34
C GLN A 64 23.39 -5.91 -7.43
N THR A 65 23.98 -6.93 -8.05
CA THR A 65 23.32 -7.75 -9.07
C THR A 65 22.09 -8.45 -8.50
N THR A 66 22.22 -9.10 -7.34
CA THR A 66 21.10 -9.75 -6.64
C THR A 66 19.99 -8.75 -6.33
N ARG A 67 20.34 -7.58 -5.80
CA ARG A 67 19.37 -6.52 -5.50
C ARG A 67 18.66 -6.01 -6.75
N ASN A 68 19.39 -5.80 -7.84
CA ASN A 68 18.83 -5.35 -9.12
C ASN A 68 17.84 -6.36 -9.68
N ILE A 69 18.14 -7.67 -9.59
CA ILE A 69 17.21 -8.73 -10.02
C ILE A 69 15.89 -8.65 -9.25
N ILE A 70 15.94 -8.50 -7.93
CA ILE A 70 14.73 -8.37 -7.10
C ILE A 70 13.98 -7.07 -7.42
N ALA A 71 14.69 -5.95 -7.58
CA ALA A 71 14.08 -4.68 -7.98
C ALA A 71 13.34 -4.80 -9.32
N ILE A 72 13.99 -5.39 -10.33
CA ILE A 72 13.36 -5.66 -11.64
C ILE A 72 12.17 -6.59 -11.47
N GLY A 73 12.29 -7.63 -10.64
CA GLY A 73 11.19 -8.55 -10.33
C GLY A 73 9.95 -7.85 -9.76
N PHE A 74 10.13 -6.91 -8.83
CA PHE A 74 9.03 -6.12 -8.28
C PHE A 74 8.39 -5.20 -9.33
N ILE A 75 9.19 -4.51 -10.15
CA ILE A 75 8.66 -3.67 -11.24
C ILE A 75 7.93 -4.52 -12.27
N PHE A 76 8.51 -5.66 -12.66
CA PHE A 76 7.88 -6.62 -13.57
C PHE A 76 6.56 -7.13 -13.01
N TYR A 77 6.49 -7.44 -11.71
CA TYR A 77 5.25 -7.87 -11.08
C TYR A 77 4.18 -6.77 -11.09
N VAL A 78 4.55 -5.50 -10.89
CA VAL A 78 3.59 -4.40 -11.05
C VAL A 78 3.12 -4.27 -12.50
N MET A 79 4.02 -4.40 -13.48
CA MET A 79 3.62 -4.42 -14.90
C MET A 79 2.67 -5.59 -15.18
N LEU A 80 2.94 -6.77 -14.62
CA LEU A 80 2.03 -7.91 -14.68
C LEU A 80 0.65 -7.56 -14.12
N ILE A 81 0.55 -6.91 -12.94
CA ILE A 81 -0.73 -6.44 -12.38
C ILE A 81 -1.46 -5.54 -13.39
N ILE A 82 -0.76 -4.55 -13.97
CA ILE A 82 -1.34 -3.61 -14.94
C ILE A 82 -1.90 -4.36 -16.14
N PHE A 83 -1.08 -5.14 -16.83
CA PHE A 83 -1.48 -5.82 -18.06
C PHE A 83 -2.58 -6.86 -17.82
N ALA A 84 -2.42 -7.65 -16.75
CA ALA A 84 -3.38 -8.66 -16.35
C ALA A 84 -4.75 -8.06 -16.06
N ARG A 85 -4.80 -7.03 -15.21
CA ARG A 85 -6.06 -6.46 -14.73
C ARG A 85 -6.66 -5.44 -15.69
N PHE A 86 -5.93 -4.95 -16.69
CA PHE A 86 -6.47 -4.02 -17.68
C PHE A 86 -7.72 -4.57 -18.38
N GLY A 87 -7.74 -5.87 -18.70
CA GLY A 87 -8.91 -6.51 -19.31
C GLY A 87 -10.15 -6.57 -18.40
N GLN A 88 -9.96 -6.50 -17.08
CA GLN A 88 -11.02 -6.65 -16.07
C GLN A 88 -11.50 -5.29 -15.54
N ALA A 89 -10.56 -4.42 -15.21
CA ALA A 89 -10.78 -3.13 -14.57
C ALA A 89 -10.68 -1.94 -15.55
N LYS A 90 -10.22 -2.16 -16.79
CA LYS A 90 -9.91 -1.09 -17.75
C LYS A 90 -9.00 -0.05 -17.08
N PHE A 91 -9.36 1.23 -17.14
CA PHE A 91 -8.58 2.32 -16.55
C PHE A 91 -8.67 2.42 -15.02
N THR A 92 -9.63 1.75 -14.37
CA THR A 92 -9.71 1.80 -12.89
C THR A 92 -8.56 1.05 -12.22
N ILE A 93 -7.79 0.25 -12.96
CA ILE A 93 -6.55 -0.38 -12.49
C ILE A 93 -5.57 0.63 -11.90
N PHE A 94 -5.51 1.85 -12.43
CA PHE A 94 -4.62 2.88 -11.90
C PHE A 94 -5.02 3.33 -10.48
N TYR A 95 -6.31 3.28 -10.13
CA TYR A 95 -6.72 3.46 -8.74
C TYR A 95 -6.28 2.27 -7.87
N GLU A 96 -6.44 1.04 -8.36
CA GLU A 96 -5.98 -0.13 -7.61
C GLU A 96 -4.45 -0.09 -7.38
N LEU A 97 -3.65 0.45 -8.31
CA LEU A 97 -2.20 0.60 -8.10
C LEU A 97 -1.83 1.58 -6.98
N MET A 98 -2.75 2.43 -6.52
CA MET A 98 -2.51 3.37 -5.42
C MET A 98 -2.60 2.73 -4.04
N TRP A 99 -3.03 1.46 -3.92
CA TRP A 99 -2.98 0.74 -2.65
C TRP A 99 -1.55 0.68 -2.11
N ALA A 100 -1.40 0.84 -0.79
CA ALA A 100 -0.10 0.86 -0.13
C ALA A 100 0.74 -0.38 -0.43
N CYS A 101 0.15 -1.57 -0.54
CA CYS A 101 0.84 -2.80 -0.94
C CYS A 101 1.46 -2.71 -2.34
N ASN A 102 0.74 -2.15 -3.31
CA ASN A 102 1.23 -1.97 -4.69
C ASN A 102 2.32 -0.89 -4.76
N LEU A 103 2.12 0.25 -4.08
CA LEU A 103 3.13 1.30 -4.01
C LEU A 103 4.38 0.87 -3.23
N SER A 104 4.23 -0.05 -2.28
CA SER A 104 5.36 -0.63 -1.54
C SER A 104 6.29 -1.42 -2.46
N LEU A 105 5.78 -2.12 -3.48
CA LEU A 105 6.61 -2.78 -4.50
C LEU A 105 7.52 -1.77 -5.22
N PHE A 106 7.01 -0.59 -5.60
CA PHE A 106 7.81 0.47 -6.23
C PHE A 106 8.87 1.03 -5.27
N SER A 107 8.50 1.35 -4.03
CA SER A 107 9.46 1.85 -3.05
C SER A 107 10.54 0.84 -2.69
N SER A 108 10.19 -0.45 -2.61
CA SER A 108 11.15 -1.51 -2.33
C SER A 108 12.07 -1.77 -3.52
N ALA A 109 11.56 -1.69 -4.76
CA ALA A 109 12.41 -1.75 -5.94
C ALA A 109 13.44 -0.60 -5.96
N TYR A 110 13.01 0.63 -5.63
CA TYR A 110 13.91 1.75 -5.45
C TYR A 110 14.92 1.51 -4.33
N ALA A 111 14.47 0.99 -3.19
CA ALA A 111 15.31 0.70 -2.05
C ALA A 111 16.42 -0.31 -2.40
N PHE A 112 16.10 -1.39 -3.10
CA PHE A 112 17.07 -2.36 -3.56
C PHE A 112 18.06 -1.77 -4.56
N TRP A 113 17.57 -1.00 -5.54
CA TRP A 113 18.43 -0.36 -6.54
C TRP A 113 19.43 0.59 -5.88
N LYS A 114 18.94 1.46 -4.98
CA LYS A 114 19.74 2.53 -4.35
C LYS A 114 20.42 2.14 -3.04
N ASN A 115 20.34 0.87 -2.64
CA ASN A 115 20.88 0.38 -1.38
C ASN A 115 20.34 1.19 -0.18
N LYS A 116 19.01 1.35 -0.10
CA LYS A 116 18.31 2.12 0.93
C LYS A 116 17.49 1.22 1.86
N PRO A 117 18.15 0.44 2.74
CA PRO A 117 17.47 -0.50 3.65
C PRO A 117 16.46 0.16 4.59
N LEU A 118 16.67 1.43 4.98
CA LEU A 118 15.72 2.17 5.81
C LEU A 118 14.37 2.40 5.11
N ILE A 119 14.38 2.70 3.80
CA ILE A 119 13.14 2.81 3.01
C ILE A 119 12.48 1.44 2.89
N LEU A 120 13.25 0.37 2.66
CA LEU A 120 12.71 -0.99 2.61
C LEU A 120 11.98 -1.36 3.92
N ALA A 121 12.62 -1.13 5.07
CA ALA A 121 12.04 -1.40 6.38
C ALA A 121 10.78 -0.56 6.63
N ALA A 122 10.79 0.72 6.27
CA ALA A 122 9.61 1.59 6.39
C ALA A 122 8.44 1.10 5.52
N SER A 123 8.70 0.68 4.28
CA SER A 123 7.68 0.11 3.39
C SER A 123 7.10 -1.20 3.93
N MET A 124 7.94 -2.07 4.50
CA MET A 124 7.47 -3.30 5.15
C MET A 124 6.57 -3.01 6.35
N ILE A 125 6.96 -2.07 7.22
CA ILE A 125 6.16 -1.68 8.38
C ILE A 125 4.82 -1.10 7.91
N LEU A 126 4.83 -0.23 6.90
CA LEU A 126 3.62 0.42 6.38
C LEU A 126 2.53 -0.59 5.98
N VAL A 127 2.90 -1.71 5.35
CA VAL A 127 1.94 -2.71 4.86
C VAL A 127 1.76 -3.88 5.81
N SER A 128 2.53 -3.94 6.89
CA SER A 128 2.63 -5.12 7.76
C SER A 128 1.30 -5.60 8.33
N ILE A 129 0.43 -4.70 8.79
CA ILE A 129 -0.86 -5.09 9.35
C ILE A 129 -1.71 -5.87 8.33
N ASP A 130 -1.84 -5.37 7.11
CA ASP A 130 -2.61 -6.03 6.05
C ASP A 130 -1.98 -7.37 5.69
N GLN A 131 -0.65 -7.42 5.56
CA GLN A 131 0.07 -8.65 5.21
C GLN A 131 -0.01 -9.74 6.28
N VAL A 132 0.14 -9.37 7.56
CA VAL A 132 0.04 -10.32 8.67
C VAL A 132 -1.38 -10.85 8.81
N LEU A 133 -2.40 -9.98 8.69
CA LEU A 133 -3.79 -10.40 8.71
C LEU A 133 -4.12 -11.34 7.54
N TRP A 134 -3.50 -11.13 6.38
CA TRP A 134 -3.55 -12.07 5.26
C TRP A 134 -2.97 -13.44 5.60
N TYR A 135 -1.83 -13.51 6.29
CA TYR A 135 -1.24 -14.78 6.70
C TYR A 135 -2.13 -15.53 7.68
N VAL A 136 -2.72 -14.81 8.65
CA VAL A 136 -3.68 -15.39 9.59
C VAL A 136 -4.89 -15.96 8.86
N ASP A 137 -5.47 -15.18 7.95
CA ASP A 137 -6.63 -15.60 7.16
C ASP A 137 -6.32 -16.81 6.26
N LEU A 138 -5.20 -16.78 5.53
CA LEU A 138 -4.80 -17.88 4.65
C LEU A 138 -4.51 -19.17 5.42
N LEU A 139 -3.83 -19.07 6.56
CA LEU A 139 -3.54 -20.22 7.42
C LEU A 139 -4.83 -20.81 8.00
N ALA A 140 -5.72 -19.95 8.53
CA ALA A 140 -7.00 -20.37 9.06
C ALA A 140 -7.91 -20.98 7.99
N PHE A 141 -7.92 -20.43 6.77
CA PHE A 141 -8.68 -20.99 5.67
C PHE A 141 -8.11 -22.34 5.23
N PHE A 142 -6.78 -22.49 5.17
CA PHE A 142 -6.17 -23.76 4.82
C PHE A 142 -6.54 -24.87 5.83
N LEU A 143 -6.40 -24.59 7.13
CA LEU A 143 -6.60 -25.54 8.22
C LEU A 143 -8.09 -25.78 8.56
N PHE A 144 -8.90 -24.73 8.62
CA PHE A 144 -10.25 -24.76 9.18
C PHE A 144 -11.35 -24.33 8.20
N LYS A 145 -10.99 -23.90 6.98
CA LYS A 145 -11.94 -23.36 5.98
C LYS A 145 -12.70 -22.12 6.45
N THR A 146 -12.14 -21.34 7.38
CA THR A 146 -12.73 -20.10 7.89
C THR A 146 -11.86 -18.88 7.55
N TRP A 147 -12.49 -17.71 7.52
CA TRP A 147 -11.83 -16.41 7.34
C TRP A 147 -12.01 -15.58 8.61
N PRO A 148 -11.19 -15.79 9.66
CA PRO A 148 -11.42 -15.20 10.98
C PRO A 148 -11.36 -13.67 10.98
N ILE A 149 -10.52 -13.08 10.12
CA ILE A 149 -10.42 -11.63 9.96
C ILE A 149 -11.23 -11.18 8.75
N GLY A 150 -11.10 -11.89 7.63
CA GLY A 150 -11.85 -11.63 6.40
C GLY A 150 -11.15 -10.72 5.38
N VAL A 151 -9.93 -10.25 5.65
CA VAL A 151 -9.16 -9.40 4.72
C VAL A 151 -8.80 -10.13 3.42
N ALA A 152 -8.61 -11.44 3.46
CA ALA A 152 -8.31 -12.27 2.29
C ALA A 152 -9.54 -13.07 1.79
N LYS A 153 -10.72 -12.89 2.41
CA LYS A 153 -11.95 -13.62 2.07
C LYS A 153 -12.33 -13.53 0.59
N TYR A 154 -12.03 -12.39 -0.03
CA TYR A 154 -12.33 -12.16 -1.43
C TYR A 154 -11.68 -13.17 -2.37
N LEU A 155 -10.60 -13.85 -1.96
CA LEU A 155 -9.95 -14.91 -2.75
C LEU A 155 -10.87 -16.08 -3.08
N THR A 156 -11.92 -16.29 -2.28
CA THR A 156 -12.89 -17.39 -2.48
C THR A 156 -14.22 -16.93 -3.05
N TRP A 157 -14.36 -15.66 -3.40
CA TRP A 157 -15.58 -15.19 -4.06
C TRP A 157 -15.69 -15.83 -5.45
N PRO A 158 -16.90 -16.26 -5.87
CA PRO A 158 -17.11 -16.81 -7.22
C PRO A 158 -16.70 -15.84 -8.34
N SER A 159 -16.74 -14.53 -8.07
CA SER A 159 -16.32 -13.47 -8.99
C SER A 159 -14.80 -13.28 -9.07
N THR A 160 -14.01 -13.87 -8.17
CA THR A 160 -12.56 -13.72 -8.15
C THR A 160 -11.92 -14.61 -9.20
N THR A 161 -11.36 -13.96 -10.22
CA THR A 161 -10.69 -14.65 -11.32
C THR A 161 -9.31 -15.19 -10.89
N LYS A 162 -8.84 -16.25 -11.57
CA LYS A 162 -7.46 -16.77 -11.41
C LYS A 162 -6.40 -15.68 -11.58
N LEU A 163 -6.66 -14.74 -12.47
CA LEU A 163 -5.76 -13.62 -12.73
C LEU A 163 -5.71 -12.65 -11.54
N ARG A 164 -6.85 -12.42 -10.88
CA ARG A 164 -6.90 -11.62 -9.64
C ARG A 164 -6.16 -12.33 -8.49
N LEU A 165 -6.27 -13.66 -8.40
CA LEU A 165 -5.46 -14.45 -7.46
C LEU A 165 -3.96 -14.27 -7.72
N LEU A 166 -3.51 -14.45 -8.97
CA LEU A 166 -2.10 -14.32 -9.35
C LEU A 166 -1.53 -12.93 -9.03
N THR A 167 -2.31 -11.88 -9.29
CA THR A 167 -1.91 -10.49 -9.09
C THR A 167 -2.02 -10.00 -7.64
N SER A 168 -2.71 -10.76 -6.79
CA SER A 168 -2.71 -10.58 -5.33
C SER A 168 -1.64 -11.43 -4.63
N PHE A 169 -0.89 -12.26 -5.35
CA PHE A 169 0.13 -13.15 -4.77
C PHE A 169 1.28 -12.42 -4.06
N HIS A 170 1.53 -11.14 -4.37
CA HIS A 170 2.51 -10.32 -3.65
C HIS A 170 2.22 -10.19 -2.16
N HIS A 171 0.96 -10.36 -1.73
CA HIS A 171 0.68 -10.40 -0.30
C HIS A 171 1.41 -11.56 0.41
N ILE A 172 1.66 -12.66 -0.31
CA ILE A 172 2.35 -13.83 0.23
C ILE A 172 3.86 -13.64 0.26
N PHE A 173 4.47 -13.21 -0.86
CA PHE A 173 5.93 -13.21 -0.98
C PHE A 173 6.62 -11.90 -0.55
N TYR A 174 5.89 -10.77 -0.47
CA TYR A 174 6.52 -9.46 -0.28
C TYR A 174 7.30 -9.35 1.03
N LEU A 175 6.67 -9.65 2.18
CA LEU A 175 7.36 -9.58 3.47
C LEU A 175 8.50 -10.59 3.59
N PRO A 176 8.34 -11.89 3.24
CA PRO A 176 9.44 -12.85 3.28
C PRO A 176 10.67 -12.42 2.47
N ILE A 177 10.48 -11.93 1.24
CA ILE A 177 11.60 -11.45 0.41
C ILE A 177 12.27 -10.24 1.08
N CYS A 178 11.50 -9.24 1.52
CA CYS A 178 12.10 -8.06 2.13
C CYS A 178 12.79 -8.37 3.47
N LEU A 179 12.22 -9.27 4.29
CA LEU A 179 12.81 -9.77 5.53
C LEU A 179 14.14 -10.47 5.27
N TYR A 180 14.22 -11.28 4.22
CA TYR A 180 15.46 -11.95 3.85
C TYR A 180 16.59 -10.94 3.69
N PHE A 181 16.41 -9.87 2.93
CA PHE A 181 17.46 -8.84 2.73
C PHE A 181 17.78 -8.02 3.98
N LEU A 182 16.91 -8.02 4.99
CA LEU A 182 17.16 -7.37 6.28
C LEU A 182 17.65 -8.34 7.36
N ARG A 183 17.80 -9.65 7.07
CA ARG A 183 18.06 -10.70 8.08
C ARG A 183 19.34 -10.49 8.91
N ASN A 184 20.34 -9.81 8.33
CA ASN A 184 21.64 -9.57 8.98
C ASN A 184 21.62 -8.27 9.82
N GLN A 185 20.50 -7.57 9.89
CA GLN A 185 20.37 -6.36 10.68
C GLN A 185 20.16 -6.71 12.16
N LYS A 186 20.78 -5.95 13.06
CA LYS A 186 20.60 -6.12 14.53
C LYS A 186 19.19 -5.78 15.01
N GLY A 187 18.40 -5.13 14.16
CA GLY A 187 17.03 -4.74 14.41
C GLY A 187 16.59 -3.66 13.45
N ILE A 188 15.34 -3.26 13.58
CA ILE A 188 14.78 -2.13 12.84
C ILE A 188 14.85 -0.88 13.74
N PRO A 189 15.46 0.22 13.29
CA PRO A 189 15.45 1.47 14.04
C PRO A 189 14.03 2.06 14.08
N ILE A 190 13.68 2.73 15.19
CA ILE A 190 12.34 3.31 15.38
C ILE A 190 11.99 4.36 14.32
N THR A 191 13.00 5.01 13.75
CA THR A 191 12.85 5.93 12.61
C THR A 191 12.22 5.26 11.38
N ALA A 192 12.40 3.95 11.16
CA ALA A 192 11.71 3.26 10.07
C ALA A 192 10.19 3.28 10.28
N TRP A 193 9.72 3.09 11.51
CA TRP A 193 8.31 3.23 11.86
C TRP A 193 7.84 4.68 11.68
N GLN A 194 8.61 5.67 12.13
CA GLN A 194 8.28 7.09 11.92
C GLN A 194 8.17 7.47 10.44
N ILE A 195 9.08 6.96 9.60
CA ILE A 195 9.02 7.14 8.15
C ILE A 195 7.76 6.46 7.60
N SER A 196 7.41 5.27 8.08
CA SER A 196 6.18 4.56 7.68
C SER A 196 4.91 5.36 8.00
N ILE A 197 4.85 6.06 9.16
CA ILE A 197 3.75 6.99 9.51
C ILE A 197 3.65 8.10 8.46
N GLY A 198 4.78 8.71 8.10
CA GLY A 198 4.83 9.76 7.08
C GLY A 198 4.36 9.25 5.71
N MET A 199 4.83 8.08 5.30
CA MET A 199 4.43 7.43 4.06
C MET A 199 2.93 7.11 4.03
N GLY A 200 2.40 6.50 5.09
CA GLY A 200 0.97 6.20 5.22
C GLY A 200 0.11 7.46 5.26
N SER A 201 0.57 8.52 5.92
CA SER A 201 -0.12 9.82 5.95
C SER A 201 -0.21 10.44 4.56
N ILE A 202 0.89 10.43 3.79
CA ILE A 202 0.90 10.90 2.40
C ILE A 202 -0.10 10.10 1.57
N LEU A 203 -0.06 8.77 1.62
CA LEU A 203 -0.98 7.93 0.87
C LEU A 203 -2.44 8.20 1.22
N THR A 204 -2.76 8.33 2.51
CA THR A 204 -4.12 8.53 2.98
C THR A 204 -4.64 9.91 2.54
N ILE A 205 -3.83 10.96 2.71
CA ILE A 205 -4.18 12.32 2.27
C ILE A 205 -4.38 12.36 0.76
N VAL A 206 -3.42 11.85 0.00
CA VAL A 206 -3.47 11.87 -1.47
C VAL A 206 -4.63 11.02 -1.98
N SER A 207 -4.88 9.83 -1.40
CA SER A 207 -6.03 9.00 -1.77
C SER A 207 -7.34 9.73 -1.50
N ARG A 208 -7.50 10.37 -0.33
CA ARG A 208 -8.72 11.11 0.00
C ARG A 208 -8.96 12.28 -0.94
N LEU A 209 -7.88 12.98 -1.31
CA LEU A 209 -7.92 14.17 -2.16
C LEU A 209 -8.11 13.85 -3.64
N LEU A 210 -7.56 12.74 -4.15
CA LEU A 210 -7.57 12.44 -5.58
C LEU A 210 -8.64 11.44 -5.99
N THR A 211 -9.10 10.61 -5.07
CA THR A 211 -9.99 9.48 -5.40
C THR A 211 -11.35 9.57 -4.71
N PRO A 212 -12.43 9.27 -5.45
CA PRO A 212 -13.76 9.17 -4.87
C PRO A 212 -13.87 7.90 -4.03
N LYS A 213 -14.83 7.87 -3.10
CA LYS A 213 -15.10 6.71 -2.24
C LYS A 213 -15.55 5.47 -3.03
N SER A 214 -16.42 5.71 -4.00
CA SER A 214 -16.92 4.72 -4.95
C SER A 214 -17.10 5.41 -6.30
N ILE A 215 -17.18 4.61 -7.36
CA ILE A 215 -17.49 5.09 -8.71
C ILE A 215 -18.54 4.17 -9.35
N LEU A 216 -19.35 4.74 -10.24
CA LEU A 216 -20.25 3.98 -11.10
C LEU A 216 -19.89 4.25 -12.56
N LEU A 217 -19.34 3.24 -13.24
CA LEU A 217 -18.97 3.38 -14.64
C LEU A 217 -20.20 3.34 -15.56
N LYS A 218 -20.14 4.07 -16.67
CA LYS A 218 -21.22 4.09 -17.67
C LYS A 218 -21.53 2.67 -18.15
N GLY A 219 -22.78 2.23 -17.99
CA GLY A 219 -23.26 0.90 -18.40
C GLY A 219 -23.09 -0.19 -17.34
N GLN A 220 -22.47 0.09 -16.19
CA GLN A 220 -22.46 -0.81 -15.05
C GLN A 220 -23.64 -0.53 -14.12
N LYS A 221 -24.18 -1.58 -13.50
CA LYS A 221 -25.26 -1.49 -12.50
C LYS A 221 -24.74 -1.39 -11.07
N GLU A 222 -23.51 -1.85 -10.85
CA GLU A 222 -22.89 -1.93 -9.52
C GLU A 222 -21.82 -0.87 -9.34
N GLU A 223 -21.74 -0.31 -8.13
CA GLU A 223 -20.70 0.63 -7.75
C GLU A 223 -19.38 -0.11 -7.47
N ILE A 224 -18.29 0.41 -8.02
CA ILE A 224 -16.94 -0.01 -7.68
C ILE A 224 -16.52 0.78 -6.45
N TYR A 225 -16.33 0.09 -5.32
CA TYR A 225 -15.86 0.71 -4.08
C TYR A 225 -14.34 0.93 -4.13
N LEU A 226 -13.91 2.20 -3.98
CA LEU A 226 -12.53 2.67 -4.13
C LEU A 226 -12.05 3.40 -2.86
N ASN A 227 -12.36 2.87 -1.68
CA ASN A 227 -11.87 3.44 -0.42
C ASN A 227 -10.37 3.18 -0.21
N LEU A 228 -9.56 3.71 -1.12
CA LEU A 228 -8.13 3.49 -1.23
C LEU A 228 -7.44 3.95 0.04
N ASN A 229 -6.55 3.08 0.54
CA ASN A 229 -5.79 3.26 1.77
C ASN A 229 -6.66 3.65 2.97
N LEU A 230 -7.92 3.22 2.97
CA LEU A 230 -8.88 3.45 4.05
C LEU A 230 -9.00 4.94 4.42
N SER A 231 -8.89 5.77 3.38
CA SER A 231 -8.84 7.22 3.50
C SER A 231 -10.18 7.85 3.86
N ARG A 232 -11.28 7.08 3.78
CA ARG A 232 -12.65 7.55 4.09
C ARG A 232 -13.36 6.71 5.14
N GLN A 233 -13.21 5.40 5.08
CA GLN A 233 -13.88 4.47 5.99
C GLN A 233 -13.01 3.26 6.30
N LEU A 234 -13.43 2.46 7.27
CA LEU A 234 -12.96 1.10 7.42
C LEU A 234 -13.74 0.14 6.50
N TRP A 235 -13.22 -1.08 6.29
CA TRP A 235 -13.99 -2.15 5.66
C TRP A 235 -15.18 -2.54 6.54
N LYS A 236 -16.36 -2.68 5.92
CA LYS A 236 -17.62 -3.01 6.62
C LYS A 236 -17.58 -4.37 7.32
N ASP A 237 -16.73 -5.28 6.84
CA ASP A 237 -16.58 -6.62 7.39
C ASP A 237 -15.74 -6.66 8.66
N ILE A 238 -15.12 -5.55 9.07
CA ILE A 238 -14.35 -5.48 10.31
C ILE A 238 -15.31 -5.30 11.50
N PRO A 239 -15.33 -6.24 12.47
CA PRO A 239 -16.37 -6.29 13.51
C PRO A 239 -16.20 -5.23 14.62
N PHE A 240 -15.08 -4.53 14.65
CA PHE A 240 -14.72 -3.62 15.75
C PHE A 240 -15.30 -2.22 15.53
N LYS A 241 -16.48 -1.94 16.11
CA LYS A 241 -17.16 -0.63 16.00
C LYS A 241 -16.31 0.57 16.40
N ILE A 242 -15.35 0.40 17.31
CA ILE A 242 -14.45 1.50 17.69
C ILE A 242 -13.63 2.00 16.51
N LEU A 243 -13.22 1.09 15.60
CA LEU A 243 -12.44 1.41 14.41
C LEU A 243 -13.25 2.18 13.35
N THR A 244 -14.58 2.20 13.45
CA THR A 244 -15.47 2.85 12.48
C THR A 244 -16.02 4.21 12.95
N ILE A 245 -15.63 4.69 14.15
CA ILE A 245 -16.17 5.94 14.74
C ILE A 245 -15.92 7.16 13.84
N ALA A 246 -14.79 7.16 13.14
CA ALA A 246 -14.38 8.27 12.28
C ALA A 246 -14.75 8.09 10.79
N ASP A 247 -15.52 7.05 10.45
CA ASP A 247 -15.95 6.79 9.07
C ASP A 247 -16.76 7.96 8.52
N ASP A 248 -16.41 8.40 7.31
CA ASP A 248 -16.98 9.55 6.59
C ASP A 248 -16.98 10.88 7.37
N LYS A 249 -16.33 10.96 8.54
CA LYS A 249 -16.17 12.23 9.27
C LYS A 249 -15.30 13.20 8.44
N PRO A 250 -15.37 14.51 8.72
CA PRO A 250 -14.48 15.49 8.10
C PRO A 250 -13.01 15.07 8.18
N TRP A 251 -12.21 15.46 7.19
CA TRP A 251 -10.83 14.98 7.03
C TRP A 251 -9.96 15.23 8.27
N TYR A 252 -10.20 16.35 8.97
CA TYR A 252 -9.46 16.72 10.19
C TYR A 252 -9.80 15.85 11.41
N ILE A 253 -10.84 15.01 11.34
CA ILE A 253 -11.17 13.99 12.33
C ILE A 253 -10.75 12.61 11.82
N ALA A 254 -11.14 12.28 10.59
CA ALA A 254 -10.94 10.96 10.01
C ALA A 254 -9.46 10.61 9.79
N LEU A 255 -8.64 11.56 9.31
CA LEU A 255 -7.24 11.28 9.01
C LEU A 255 -6.40 11.07 10.28
N PRO A 256 -6.45 11.93 11.32
CA PRO A 256 -5.72 11.66 12.56
C PRO A 256 -6.16 10.35 13.23
N PHE A 257 -7.46 10.07 13.25
CA PHE A 257 -7.99 8.83 13.82
C PHE A 257 -7.49 7.59 13.06
N SER A 258 -7.65 7.57 11.73
CA SER A 258 -7.21 6.45 10.89
C SER A 258 -5.69 6.26 10.97
N SER A 259 -4.93 7.36 10.95
CA SER A 259 -3.48 7.35 11.13
C SER A 259 -3.10 6.75 12.48
N LEU A 260 -3.74 7.15 13.58
CA LEU A 260 -3.48 6.58 14.90
C LEU A 260 -3.73 5.07 14.90
N MET A 261 -4.92 4.63 14.49
CA MET A 261 -5.30 3.20 14.53
C MET A 261 -4.36 2.34 13.67
N TRP A 262 -4.09 2.75 12.44
CA TRP A 262 -3.24 1.97 11.54
C TRP A 262 -1.78 1.99 11.95
N ASN A 263 -1.26 3.11 12.43
CA ASN A 263 0.13 3.18 12.86
C ASN A 263 0.35 2.45 14.19
N SER A 264 -0.64 2.38 15.08
CA SER A 264 -0.60 1.48 16.25
C SER A 264 -0.57 0.02 15.83
N GLY A 265 -1.41 -0.37 14.85
CA GLY A 265 -1.39 -1.72 14.30
C GLY A 265 -0.06 -2.08 13.63
N ASN A 266 0.46 -1.20 12.78
CA ASN A 266 1.78 -1.34 12.14
C ASN A 266 2.94 -1.27 13.13
N TYR A 267 2.79 -0.56 14.26
CA TYR A 267 3.79 -0.61 15.33
C TYR A 267 3.88 -2.01 15.93
N ILE A 268 2.74 -2.62 16.28
CA ILE A 268 2.71 -3.94 16.91
C ILE A 268 3.08 -5.05 15.91
N LEU A 269 2.40 -5.10 14.76
CA LEU A 269 2.53 -6.20 13.78
C LEU A 269 3.65 -5.98 12.76
N GLY A 270 4.09 -4.73 12.59
CA GLY A 270 5.22 -4.39 11.73
C GLY A 270 6.48 -4.19 12.54
N TYR A 271 6.57 -3.08 13.26
CA TYR A 271 7.81 -2.71 13.94
C TYR A 271 8.24 -3.76 14.97
N GLU A 272 7.42 -4.05 15.99
CA GLU A 272 7.79 -4.97 17.07
C GLU A 272 7.99 -6.41 16.59
N LEU A 273 7.04 -6.93 15.79
CA LEU A 273 7.12 -8.29 15.27
C LEU A 273 8.35 -8.49 14.35
N LEU A 274 8.54 -7.62 13.35
CA LEU A 274 9.66 -7.76 12.41
C LEU A 274 11.00 -7.55 13.13
N ASN A 275 11.06 -6.62 14.09
CA ASN A 275 12.28 -6.40 14.88
C ASN A 275 12.64 -7.64 15.72
N ARG A 276 11.66 -8.35 16.29
CA ARG A 276 11.89 -9.61 17.01
C ARG A 276 12.37 -10.72 16.07
N ILE A 277 11.76 -10.85 14.89
CA ILE A 277 12.17 -11.82 13.87
C ILE A 277 13.63 -11.57 13.46
N LEU A 278 13.99 -10.32 13.18
CA LEU A 278 15.36 -9.98 12.77
C LEU A 278 16.39 -10.26 13.87
N LYS A 279 16.08 -9.92 15.13
CA LYS A 279 16.95 -10.25 16.26
C LYS A 279 17.16 -11.76 16.39
N TYR A 280 16.11 -12.55 16.21
CA TYR A 280 16.18 -14.00 16.23
C TYR A 280 17.04 -14.56 15.07
N LEU A 281 16.82 -14.08 13.85
CA LEU A 281 17.59 -14.50 12.68
C LEU A 281 19.08 -14.17 12.83
N ASN A 282 19.42 -12.99 13.35
CA ASN A 282 20.81 -12.60 13.57
C ASN A 282 21.50 -13.45 14.65
N GLN A 283 20.80 -13.78 15.74
CA GLN A 283 21.34 -14.69 16.78
C GLN A 283 21.69 -16.07 16.22
N SER A 284 20.89 -16.59 15.28
CA SER A 284 21.12 -17.90 14.68
C SER A 284 22.34 -17.97 13.75
N GLN A 285 22.90 -16.83 13.34
CA GLN A 285 24.10 -16.78 12.50
C GLN A 285 25.41 -16.79 13.29
N ILE A 286 25.34 -16.58 14.61
CA ILE A 286 26.51 -16.51 15.50
C ILE A 286 26.84 -17.90 16.08
N GLN A 287 25.94 -18.87 15.93
CA GLN A 287 26.09 -20.27 16.38
C GLN A 287 26.60 -21.16 15.24
#